data_AF-A0A3C2E8I2-F1
#
_entry.id   AF-A0A3C2E8I2-F1
#
_cell.length_a   1.000
_cell.length_b   1.000
_cell.length_c   1.000
_cell.angle_alpha   90.00
_cell.angle_beta   90.00
_cell.angle_gamma   90.00
#
_symmetry.space_group_name_H-M   'P 1'
#
loop_
_entity.id
_entity.type
_entity.pdbx_description
1 polymer ?
#
loop_
_entity_poly.entity_id
_entity_poly.type
_entity_poly.pdbx_seq_one_letter_code
_entity_poly.pdbx_strand_id
1 'polypeptide(L)'
;RFAWRAWAFPVYFVLASCAFVAVRTMWPEAPDLMVNLLRFSAAFLLGMSVYAWRDRIPLHALPVIAVIALPGWFVMGDHPAAEIAMNIAMAAGLFWLAFVRGGVPTFSRLPDWSYGLYIWHYPVFQIVWYVGYGRSEGMMAAVGIPLAVSFAAVSWHLIERPALTQKNAFGHWLGDRFQTRSGQEEGEAK
;
A
#
# COMPACT_ATOMS: atom_id res chain seq x y z
N ARG A 1 27.91 -3.78 7.78
CA ARG A 1 26.74 -4.46 8.38
C ARG A 1 26.32 -5.59 7.43
N PHE A 2 26.14 -6.81 7.94
CA PHE A 2 26.20 -8.11 7.22
C PHE A 2 25.53 -8.16 5.83
N ALA A 3 26.33 -8.36 4.78
CA ALA A 3 25.88 -8.42 3.38
C ALA A 3 24.90 -9.56 3.09
N TRP A 4 24.94 -10.67 3.84
CA TRP A 4 24.01 -11.80 3.70
C TRP A 4 22.53 -11.39 3.78
N ARG A 5 22.17 -10.50 4.70
CA ARG A 5 20.78 -10.05 4.87
C ARG A 5 20.25 -9.29 3.66
N ALA A 6 21.13 -8.65 2.89
CA ALA A 6 20.73 -7.92 1.68
C ALA A 6 20.34 -8.86 0.54
N TRP A 7 20.95 -10.05 0.46
CA TRP A 7 20.66 -11.04 -0.58
C TRP A 7 19.47 -11.95 -0.23
N ALA A 8 19.15 -12.09 1.06
CA ALA A 8 18.01 -12.89 1.50
C ALA A 8 16.69 -12.39 0.88
N PHE A 9 16.43 -11.08 0.85
CA PHE A 9 15.16 -10.54 0.33
C PHE A 9 14.95 -10.75 -1.18
N PRO A 10 15.94 -10.47 -2.06
CA PRO A 10 15.83 -10.83 -3.47
C PRO A 10 15.60 -12.32 -3.70
N VAL A 11 16.28 -13.18 -2.94
CA VAL A 11 16.09 -14.64 -3.03
C VAL A 11 14.66 -15.01 -2.63
N TYR A 12 14.16 -14.49 -1.51
CA TYR A 12 12.78 -14.74 -1.09
C TYR A 12 11.75 -14.17 -2.08
N PHE A 13 12.03 -13.00 -2.67
CA PHE A 13 11.19 -12.44 -3.73
C PHE A 13 11.10 -13.42 -4.91
N VAL A 14 12.23 -13.91 -5.42
CA VAL A 14 12.25 -14.88 -6.51
C VAL A 14 11.51 -16.16 -6.12
N LEU A 15 11.73 -16.69 -4.92
CA LEU A 15 11.03 -17.90 -4.45
C LEU A 15 9.52 -17.70 -4.34
N ALA A 16 9.07 -16.57 -3.77
CA ALA A 16 7.64 -16.25 -3.66
C ALA A 16 7.01 -16.05 -5.05
N SER A 17 7.71 -15.39 -5.97
CA SER A 17 7.29 -15.22 -7.36
C SER A 17 7.19 -16.55 -8.12
N CYS A 18 8.19 -17.42 -7.99
CA CYS A 18 8.16 -18.76 -8.57
C CYS A 18 7.03 -19.61 -7.98
N ALA A 19 6.85 -19.58 -6.66
CA ALA A 19 5.77 -20.29 -5.99
C ALA A 19 4.39 -19.77 -6.44
N PHE A 20 4.20 -18.46 -6.55
CA PHE A 20 2.98 -17.85 -7.07
C PHE A 20 2.66 -18.33 -8.50
N VAL A 21 3.65 -18.28 -9.41
CA VAL A 21 3.48 -18.73 -10.79
C VAL A 21 3.23 -20.23 -10.86
N ALA A 22 3.95 -21.04 -10.08
CA ALA A 22 3.78 -22.49 -10.05
C ALA A 22 2.39 -22.87 -9.52
N VAL A 23 1.92 -22.26 -8.42
CA VAL A 23 0.58 -22.51 -7.89
C VAL A 23 -0.49 -22.10 -8.91
N ARG A 24 -0.37 -20.93 -9.54
CA ARG A 24 -1.36 -20.46 -10.52
C ARG A 24 -1.39 -21.27 -11.82
N THR A 25 -0.27 -21.87 -12.22
CA THR A 25 -0.20 -22.68 -13.45
C THR A 25 -0.51 -24.15 -13.21
N MET A 26 -0.02 -24.72 -12.11
CA MET A 26 -0.12 -26.16 -11.83
C MET A 26 -1.34 -26.53 -10.97
N TRP A 27 -1.87 -25.58 -10.18
CA TRP A 27 -3.05 -25.81 -9.35
C TRP A 27 -4.06 -24.66 -9.48
N PRO A 28 -4.81 -24.60 -10.59
CA PRO A 28 -5.75 -23.51 -10.86
C PRO A 28 -6.86 -23.37 -9.80
N GLU A 29 -7.25 -24.47 -9.15
CA GLU A 29 -8.26 -24.52 -8.08
C GLU A 29 -7.68 -24.31 -6.67
N ALA A 30 -6.44 -23.82 -6.55
CA ALA A 30 -5.86 -23.50 -5.26
C ALA A 30 -6.72 -22.46 -4.51
N PRO A 31 -6.88 -22.58 -3.17
CA PRO A 31 -7.65 -21.63 -2.40
C PRO A 31 -7.18 -20.18 -2.59
N ASP A 32 -8.12 -19.25 -2.77
CA ASP A 32 -7.83 -17.83 -3.02
C ASP A 32 -6.92 -17.21 -1.96
N LEU A 33 -7.09 -17.62 -0.69
CA LEU A 33 -6.23 -17.18 0.41
C LEU A 33 -4.76 -17.49 0.11
N MET A 34 -4.45 -18.71 -0.35
CA MET A 34 -3.08 -19.13 -0.63
C MET A 34 -2.50 -18.38 -1.83
N VAL A 35 -3.28 -18.24 -2.90
CA VAL A 35 -2.89 -17.45 -4.08
C VAL A 35 -2.57 -16.02 -3.69
N ASN A 36 -3.46 -15.37 -2.94
CA ASN A 36 -3.31 -13.98 -2.51
C ASN A 36 -2.14 -13.81 -1.53
N LEU A 37 -1.92 -14.76 -0.63
CA LEU A 37 -0.77 -14.73 0.27
C LEU A 37 0.54 -14.74 -0.52
N LEU A 38 0.69 -15.62 -1.51
CA LEU A 38 1.90 -15.68 -2.35
C LEU A 38 2.06 -14.42 -3.20
N ARG A 39 0.95 -13.96 -3.81
CA ARG A 39 0.88 -12.74 -4.62
C ARG A 39 1.35 -11.51 -3.85
N PHE A 40 0.77 -11.27 -2.67
CA PHE A 40 1.12 -10.11 -1.84
C PHE A 40 2.49 -10.26 -1.18
N SER A 41 2.90 -11.49 -0.84
CA SER A 41 4.26 -11.75 -0.35
C SER A 41 5.31 -11.36 -1.39
N ALA A 42 5.11 -11.72 -2.66
CA ALA A 42 6.02 -11.34 -3.74
C ALA A 42 6.12 -9.81 -3.88
N ALA A 43 5.00 -9.10 -3.90
CA ALA A 43 5.00 -7.63 -3.97
C ALA A 43 5.70 -6.98 -2.75
N PHE A 44 5.46 -7.50 -1.54
CA PHE A 44 6.10 -7.03 -0.32
C PHE A 44 7.61 -7.29 -0.30
N LEU A 45 8.03 -8.50 -0.69
CA LEU A 45 9.44 -8.90 -0.78
C LEU A 45 10.21 -8.10 -1.84
N LEU A 46 9.54 -7.71 -2.94
CA LEU A 46 10.11 -6.78 -3.91
C LEU A 46 10.45 -5.43 -3.27
N GLY A 47 9.50 -4.85 -2.51
CA GLY A 47 9.72 -3.61 -1.76
C GLY A 47 10.87 -3.73 -0.76
N MET A 48 10.93 -4.84 -0.01
CA MET A 48 12.04 -5.10 0.92
C MET A 48 13.39 -5.27 0.20
N SER A 49 13.39 -5.88 -0.98
CA SER A 49 14.58 -6.03 -1.82
C SER A 49 15.11 -4.67 -2.27
N VAL A 50 14.22 -3.80 -2.77
CA VAL A 50 14.55 -2.42 -3.12
C VAL A 50 15.10 -1.67 -1.90
N TYR A 51 14.46 -1.77 -0.74
CA TYR A 51 14.92 -1.11 0.48
C TYR A 51 16.30 -1.59 0.94
N ALA A 52 16.57 -2.90 0.86
CA ALA A 52 17.85 -3.50 1.22
C ALA A 52 18.99 -3.09 0.27
N TRP A 53 18.66 -2.76 -0.98
CA TRP A 53 19.60 -2.40 -2.03
C TRP A 53 19.55 -0.92 -2.43
N ARG A 54 18.81 -0.10 -1.67
CA ARG A 54 18.53 1.31 -2.02
C ARG A 54 19.77 2.15 -2.32
N ASP A 55 20.88 1.88 -1.63
CA ASP A 55 22.13 2.63 -1.81
C ASP A 55 22.88 2.22 -3.10
N ARG A 56 22.47 1.12 -3.74
CA ARG A 56 23.06 0.57 -4.96
C ARG A 56 22.18 0.70 -6.19
N ILE A 57 20.89 1.00 -6.02
CA ILE A 57 19.95 1.13 -7.14
C ILE A 57 20.03 2.57 -7.67
N PRO A 58 20.60 2.82 -8.85
CA PRO A 58 20.64 4.15 -9.40
C PRO A 58 19.24 4.58 -9.86
N LEU A 59 18.80 5.77 -9.42
CA LEU A 59 17.48 6.30 -9.76
C LEU A 59 17.23 6.43 -11.28
N HIS A 60 18.29 6.66 -12.08
CA HIS A 60 18.16 6.77 -13.53
C HIS A 60 17.86 5.43 -14.23
N ALA A 61 18.10 4.29 -13.57
CA ALA A 61 17.77 2.98 -14.12
C ALA A 61 16.29 2.61 -13.90
N LEU A 62 15.62 3.21 -12.91
CA LEU A 62 14.24 2.86 -12.57
C LEU A 62 13.24 3.12 -13.71
N PRO A 63 13.29 4.24 -14.47
CA PRO A 63 12.44 4.43 -15.63
C PRO A 63 12.66 3.37 -16.70
N VAL A 64 13.93 2.99 -16.94
CA VAL A 64 14.28 1.96 -17.92
C VAL A 64 13.69 0.61 -17.50
N ILE A 65 13.80 0.26 -16.22
CA ILE A 65 13.18 -0.96 -15.67
C ILE A 65 11.67 -0.92 -15.86
N ALA A 66 11.01 0.21 -15.55
CA ALA A 66 9.57 0.35 -15.73
C ALA A 66 9.15 0.22 -17.21
N VAL A 67 9.88 0.88 -18.12
CA VAL A 67 9.63 0.86 -19.57
C VAL A 67 9.86 -0.53 -20.19
N ILE A 68 10.73 -1.36 -19.61
CA ILE A 68 10.94 -2.75 -20.07
C ILE A 68 9.88 -3.69 -19.46
N ALA A 69 9.56 -3.53 -18.18
CA ALA A 69 8.66 -4.42 -17.46
C ALA A 69 7.19 -4.25 -17.90
N LEU A 70 6.77 -3.03 -18.25
CA LEU A 70 5.38 -2.74 -18.64
C LEU A 70 4.98 -3.41 -19.98
N PRO A 71 5.79 -3.37 -21.05
CA PRO A 71 5.56 -4.20 -22.23
C PRO A 71 5.60 -5.70 -21.93
N GLY A 72 6.46 -6.13 -21.00
CA GLY A 72 6.49 -7.51 -20.53
C GLY A 72 5.15 -7.97 -19.96
N TRP A 73 4.52 -7.14 -19.11
CA TRP A 73 3.15 -7.37 -18.64
C TRP A 73 2.15 -7.45 -19.79
N PHE A 74 2.22 -6.50 -20.74
CA PHE A 74 1.29 -6.44 -21.87
C PHE A 74 1.39 -7.68 -22.78
N VAL A 75 2.61 -8.14 -23.07
CA VAL A 75 2.86 -9.31 -23.94
C VAL A 75 2.46 -10.62 -23.25
N MET A 76 2.64 -10.72 -21.93
CA MET A 76 2.30 -11.93 -21.18
C MET A 76 0.79 -12.14 -21.00
N GLY A 77 -0.02 -11.09 -21.12
CA GLY A 77 -1.49 -11.19 -21.04
C GLY A 77 -1.97 -11.87 -19.77
N ASP A 78 -2.76 -12.94 -19.91
CA ASP A 78 -3.33 -13.70 -18.80
C ASP A 78 -2.32 -14.63 -18.09
N HIS A 79 -1.09 -14.73 -18.59
CA HIS A 79 -0.08 -15.58 -17.96
C HIS A 79 0.26 -15.06 -16.54
N PRO A 80 0.32 -15.91 -15.50
CA PRO A 80 0.55 -15.46 -14.12
C PRO A 80 1.82 -14.63 -13.91
N ALA A 81 2.85 -14.82 -14.74
CA ALA A 81 4.07 -14.02 -14.66
C ALA A 81 3.88 -12.54 -15.06
N ALA A 82 2.79 -12.20 -15.78
CA ALA A 82 2.44 -10.82 -16.10
C ALA A 82 2.34 -9.98 -14.82
N GLU A 83 1.78 -10.54 -13.75
CA GLU A 83 1.67 -9.89 -12.44
C GLU A 83 3.04 -9.52 -11.85
N ILE A 84 4.05 -10.38 -12.02
CA ILE A 84 5.41 -10.09 -11.55
C ILE A 84 6.00 -8.91 -12.34
N ALA A 85 5.80 -8.91 -13.66
CA ALA A 85 6.24 -7.81 -14.52
C ALA A 85 5.55 -6.49 -14.11
N MET A 86 4.25 -6.52 -13.82
CA MET A 86 3.52 -5.34 -13.35
C MET A 86 4.00 -4.86 -11.97
N ASN A 87 4.27 -5.76 -11.03
CA ASN A 87 4.84 -5.41 -9.73
C ASN A 87 6.20 -4.71 -9.86
N ILE A 88 7.06 -5.22 -10.75
CA ILE A 88 8.37 -4.60 -11.04
C ILE A 88 8.19 -3.23 -11.70
N ALA A 89 7.30 -3.12 -12.71
CA ALA A 89 7.01 -1.87 -13.39
C ALA A 89 6.48 -0.81 -12.41
N MET A 90 5.54 -1.20 -11.56
CA MET A 90 4.92 -0.32 -10.57
C MET A 90 5.91 0.09 -9.48
N ALA A 91 6.70 -0.84 -8.94
CA ALA A 91 7.74 -0.52 -7.97
C ALA A 91 8.77 0.46 -8.56
N ALA A 92 9.28 0.17 -9.76
CA ALA A 92 10.26 1.03 -10.42
C ALA A 92 9.70 2.42 -10.73
N GLY A 93 8.48 2.48 -11.27
CA GLY A 93 7.79 3.74 -11.55
C GLY A 93 7.51 4.57 -10.29
N LEU A 94 6.96 3.95 -9.23
CA LEU A 94 6.65 4.61 -7.97
C LEU A 94 7.92 5.15 -7.28
N PHE A 95 8.97 4.34 -7.17
CA PHE A 95 10.21 4.79 -6.55
C PHE A 95 10.92 5.85 -7.40
N TRP A 96 10.86 5.76 -8.72
CA TRP A 96 11.37 6.82 -9.57
C TRP A 96 10.62 8.14 -9.33
N LEU A 97 9.28 8.12 -9.40
CA LEU A 97 8.46 9.31 -9.15
C LEU A 97 8.68 9.89 -7.76
N ALA A 98 8.82 9.04 -6.74
CA ALA A 98 9.03 9.46 -5.36
C ALA A 98 10.39 10.16 -5.14
N PHE A 99 11.43 9.79 -5.90
CA PHE A 99 12.80 10.23 -5.66
C PHE A 99 13.44 11.02 -6.79
N VAL A 100 12.74 11.28 -7.90
CA VAL A 100 13.26 12.07 -9.03
C VAL A 100 13.67 13.48 -8.57
N ARG A 101 14.86 13.93 -9.01
CA ARG A 101 15.40 15.25 -8.65
C ARG A 101 14.47 16.35 -9.17
N GLY A 102 14.21 17.34 -8.31
CA GLY A 102 13.22 18.40 -8.56
C GLY A 102 11.87 18.15 -7.89
N GLY A 103 11.59 16.89 -7.50
CA GLY A 103 10.32 16.47 -6.91
C GLY A 103 9.18 16.60 -7.92
N VAL A 104 8.34 15.58 -8.02
CA VAL A 104 6.99 15.82 -8.55
C VAL A 104 6.33 16.83 -7.59
N PRO A 105 5.60 17.86 -8.06
CA PRO A 105 4.85 18.73 -7.17
C PRO A 105 3.98 17.89 -6.24
N THR A 106 4.49 17.63 -5.05
CA THR A 106 3.73 16.88 -4.06
C THR A 106 2.61 17.78 -3.64
N PHE A 107 1.43 17.22 -3.54
CA PHE A 107 0.29 17.83 -2.90
C PHE A 107 0.51 17.98 -1.38
N SER A 108 1.73 18.33 -0.95
CA SER A 108 2.13 18.52 0.46
C SER A 108 1.40 19.68 1.12
N ARG A 109 0.74 20.55 0.33
CA ARG A 109 -0.18 21.58 0.81
C ARG A 109 -1.62 21.09 0.94
N LEU A 110 -1.97 19.93 0.36
CA LEU A 110 -3.27 19.33 0.61
C LEU A 110 -3.31 18.78 2.03
N PRO A 111 -4.47 18.85 2.70
CA PRO A 111 -4.66 18.16 3.96
C PRO A 111 -4.51 16.63 3.78
N ASP A 112 -4.32 15.91 4.89
CA ASP A 112 -4.09 14.46 4.85
C ASP A 112 -5.39 13.69 4.56
N TRP A 113 -5.83 13.73 3.31
CA TRP A 113 -7.04 13.02 2.86
C TRP A 113 -6.81 11.53 2.66
N SER A 114 -5.58 11.05 2.82
CA SER A 114 -5.21 9.66 2.52
C SER A 114 -6.02 8.67 3.38
N TYR A 115 -6.17 9.01 4.67
CA TYR A 115 -6.95 8.21 5.60
C TYR A 115 -8.46 8.26 5.29
N GLY A 116 -8.99 9.45 5.02
CA GLY A 116 -10.37 9.60 4.57
C GLY A 116 -10.67 8.81 3.29
N LEU A 117 -9.77 8.85 2.30
CA LEU A 117 -9.91 8.06 1.07
C LEU A 117 -9.90 6.56 1.37
N TYR A 118 -9.01 6.10 2.24
CA TYR A 118 -8.95 4.69 2.66
C TYR A 118 -10.28 4.20 3.27
N ILE A 119 -10.96 5.03 4.08
CA ILE A 119 -12.26 4.66 4.65
C ILE A 119 -13.39 4.77 3.62
N TRP A 120 -13.47 5.90 2.91
CA TRP A 120 -14.67 6.26 2.15
C TRP A 120 -14.71 5.71 0.74
N HIS A 121 -13.57 5.33 0.13
CA HIS A 121 -13.57 4.84 -1.26
C HIS A 121 -14.48 3.61 -1.44
N TYR A 122 -14.35 2.59 -0.60
CA TYR A 122 -15.13 1.36 -0.76
C TYR A 122 -16.65 1.58 -0.69
N PRO A 123 -17.23 2.17 0.39
CA PRO A 123 -18.67 2.38 0.45
C PRO A 123 -19.18 3.31 -0.65
N VAL A 124 -18.42 4.35 -1.03
CA VAL A 124 -18.79 5.24 -2.15
C VAL A 124 -18.87 4.45 -3.45
N PHE A 125 -17.87 3.63 -3.77
CA PHE A 125 -17.88 2.84 -5.00
C PHE A 125 -19.00 1.78 -4.99
N GLN A 126 -19.32 1.18 -3.84
CA GLN A 126 -20.48 0.28 -3.72
C GLN A 126 -21.80 1.00 -3.99
N ILE A 127 -21.97 2.22 -3.46
CA ILE A 127 -23.19 3.03 -3.73
C ILE A 127 -23.26 3.40 -5.21
N VAL A 128 -22.18 3.91 -5.79
CA VAL A 128 -22.10 4.27 -7.23
C VAL A 128 -22.44 3.06 -8.11
N TRP A 129 -21.95 1.88 -7.74
CA TRP A 129 -22.31 0.64 -8.42
C TRP A 129 -23.80 0.31 -8.28
N TYR A 130 -24.31 0.35 -7.05
CA TYR A 130 -25.70 0.04 -6.72
C TYR A 130 -26.70 0.95 -7.46
N VAL A 131 -26.41 2.25 -7.58
CA VAL A 131 -27.28 3.22 -8.28
C VAL A 131 -27.16 3.17 -9.80
N GLY A 132 -26.37 2.24 -10.35
CA GLY A 132 -26.30 1.95 -11.79
C GLY A 132 -25.17 2.63 -12.55
N TYR A 133 -24.32 3.42 -11.88
CA TYR A 133 -23.12 4.03 -12.50
C TYR A 133 -21.90 3.10 -12.52
N GLY A 134 -22.01 1.88 -11.95
CA GLY A 134 -20.93 0.88 -11.95
C GLY A 134 -20.88 -0.05 -13.17
N ARG A 135 -21.71 0.18 -14.20
CA ARG A 135 -21.80 -0.73 -15.38
C ARG A 135 -20.65 -0.57 -16.37
N SER A 136 -19.97 0.57 -16.37
CA SER A 136 -18.72 0.74 -17.10
C SER A 136 -17.64 1.23 -16.16
N GLU A 137 -16.44 0.68 -16.32
CA GLU A 137 -15.28 1.03 -15.50
C GLU A 137 -14.97 2.53 -15.57
N GLY A 138 -15.08 3.11 -16.77
CA GLY A 138 -14.90 4.54 -17.00
C GLY A 138 -15.94 5.41 -16.28
N MET A 139 -17.22 5.01 -16.29
CA MET A 139 -18.27 5.75 -15.59
C MET A 139 -18.11 5.61 -14.07
N MET A 140 -17.78 4.42 -13.60
CA MET A 140 -17.52 4.16 -12.19
C MET A 140 -16.36 4.99 -11.68
N ALA A 141 -15.27 5.11 -12.45
CA ALA A 141 -14.14 5.98 -12.12
C ALA A 141 -14.52 7.46 -12.17
N ALA A 142 -15.22 7.89 -13.22
CA ALA A 142 -15.61 9.29 -13.43
C ALA A 142 -16.54 9.82 -12.33
N VAL A 143 -17.42 8.97 -11.78
CA VAL A 143 -18.36 9.33 -10.70
C VAL A 143 -17.78 9.00 -9.32
N GLY A 144 -17.19 7.82 -9.16
CA GLY A 144 -16.72 7.30 -7.88
C GLY A 144 -15.50 8.05 -7.33
N ILE A 145 -14.53 8.40 -8.18
CA ILE A 145 -13.31 9.09 -7.72
C ILE A 145 -13.64 10.49 -7.15
N PRO A 146 -14.38 11.37 -7.87
CA PRO A 146 -14.73 12.68 -7.32
C PRO A 146 -15.55 12.59 -6.03
N LEU A 147 -16.49 11.64 -5.94
CA LEU A 147 -17.27 11.43 -4.73
C LEU A 147 -16.39 10.96 -3.56
N ALA A 148 -15.54 9.96 -3.77
CA ALA A 148 -14.66 9.44 -2.72
C ALA A 148 -13.72 10.54 -2.20
N VAL A 149 -13.14 11.36 -3.08
CA VAL A 149 -12.31 12.51 -2.70
C VAL A 149 -13.12 13.54 -1.92
N SER A 150 -14.36 13.82 -2.35
CA SER A 150 -15.24 14.77 -1.66
C SER A 150 -15.59 14.31 -0.24
N PHE A 151 -15.96 13.03 -0.08
CA PHE A 151 -16.22 12.44 1.24
C PHE A 151 -14.98 12.41 2.12
N ALA A 152 -13.81 12.09 1.56
CA ALA A 152 -12.54 12.15 2.28
C ALA A 152 -12.24 13.57 2.77
N ALA A 153 -12.43 14.59 1.92
CA ALA A 153 -12.22 15.98 2.30
C ALA A 153 -13.20 16.44 3.39
N VAL A 154 -14.49 16.10 3.26
CA VAL A 154 -15.51 16.39 4.29
C VAL A 154 -15.17 15.71 5.61
N SER A 155 -14.83 14.42 5.57
CA SER A 155 -14.41 13.64 6.74
C SER A 155 -13.18 14.24 7.41
N TRP A 156 -12.20 14.70 6.63
CA TRP A 156 -11.02 15.37 7.17
C TRP A 156 -11.39 16.62 7.98
N HIS A 157 -12.23 17.49 7.40
CA HIS A 157 -12.58 18.76 8.03
C HIS A 157 -13.53 18.62 9.22
N LEU A 158 -14.46 17.65 9.18
CA LEU A 158 -15.50 17.50 10.20
C LEU A 158 -15.15 16.49 11.31
N ILE A 159 -14.32 15.49 11.02
CA ILE A 159 -14.07 14.37 11.93
C ILE A 159 -12.59 14.24 12.25
N GLU A 160 -11.76 14.04 11.24
CA GLU A 160 -10.37 13.62 11.44
C GLU A 160 -9.51 14.72 12.05
N ARG A 161 -9.51 15.92 11.46
CA ARG A 161 -8.73 17.05 11.97
C ARG A 161 -9.16 17.43 13.40
N PRO A 162 -10.47 17.56 13.73
CA PRO A 162 -10.89 17.82 15.11
C PRO A 162 -10.54 16.71 16.10
N ALA A 163 -10.53 15.44 15.68
CA ALA A 163 -10.14 14.33 16.55
C ALA A 163 -8.63 14.33 16.83
N LEU A 164 -7.81 14.58 15.79
CA LEU A 164 -6.35 14.62 15.92
C LEU A 164 -5.88 15.76 16.83
N THR A 165 -6.53 16.92 16.80
CA THR A 165 -6.19 18.04 17.70
C THR A 165 -6.47 17.72 19.16
N GLN A 166 -7.44 16.84 19.45
CA GLN A 166 -7.81 16.42 20.81
C GLN A 166 -7.02 15.20 21.30
N LYS A 167 -6.26 14.54 20.43
CA LYS A 167 -5.55 13.28 20.75
C LYS A 167 -4.67 13.39 21.99
N ASN A 168 -3.90 14.47 22.12
CA ASN A 168 -2.96 14.63 23.23
C ASN A 168 -3.68 14.85 24.57
N ALA A 169 -4.72 15.69 24.58
CA ALA A 169 -5.52 15.93 25.79
C ALA A 169 -6.20 14.64 26.27
N PHE A 170 -6.78 13.87 25.34
CA PHE A 170 -7.37 12.57 25.66
C PHE A 170 -6.32 11.56 26.16
N GLY A 171 -5.13 11.54 25.55
CA GLY A 171 -4.02 10.69 25.99
C GLY A 171 -3.54 11.01 27.40
N HIS A 172 -3.41 12.29 27.77
CA HIS A 172 -3.07 12.70 29.13
C HIS A 172 -4.17 12.29 30.13
N TRP A 173 -5.44 12.55 29.80
CA TRP A 173 -6.57 12.16 30.65
C TRP A 173 -6.63 10.63 30.91
N LEU A 174 -6.32 9.82 29.89
CA LEU A 174 -6.19 8.37 30.02
C LEU A 174 -5.01 7.99 30.90
N GLY A 175 -3.84 8.61 30.70
CA GLY A 175 -2.64 8.36 31.50
C GLY A 175 -2.89 8.55 33.00
N ASP A 176 -3.51 9.67 33.38
CA ASP A 176 -3.78 10.00 34.78
C ASP A 176 -4.76 9.00 35.45
N ARG A 177 -5.73 8.47 34.68
CA ARG A 177 -6.74 7.51 35.16
C ARG A 177 -6.21 6.09 35.33
N PHE A 178 -5.18 5.70 34.58
CA PHE A 178 -4.68 4.32 34.58
C PHE A 178 -3.30 4.16 35.24
N GLN A 179 -2.48 5.21 35.35
CA GLN A 179 -1.23 5.17 36.14
C GLN A 179 -1.49 5.22 37.66
N THR A 180 -2.63 5.75 38.09
CA THR A 180 -3.03 5.79 39.51
C THR A 180 -3.31 4.42 40.12
N ARG A 181 -3.51 3.36 39.30
CA ARG A 181 -3.76 1.99 39.80
C ARG A 181 -2.50 1.17 40.08
N SER A 182 -1.40 1.37 39.35
CA SER A 182 -0.16 0.59 39.58
C SER A 182 0.64 1.05 40.81
N GLY A 183 0.47 2.30 41.26
CA GLY A 183 1.14 2.82 42.46
C GLY A 183 0.41 2.57 43.78
N GLN A 184 -0.88 2.18 43.75
CA GLN A 184 -1.64 1.85 44.97
C GLN A 184 -1.42 0.40 45.43
N GLU A 185 -1.22 -0.54 44.52
CA GLU A 185 -0.97 -1.96 44.87
C GLU A 185 0.42 -2.19 45.50
N GLU A 186 1.44 -1.41 45.14
CA GLU A 186 2.77 -1.46 45.79
C GLU A 186 2.81 -0.76 47.16
N GLY A 187 1.83 0.11 47.47
CA GLY A 187 1.72 0.82 48.73
C GLY A 187 0.98 0.06 49.83
N GLU A 188 0.09 -0.87 49.48
CA GLU A 188 -0.64 -1.72 50.43
C GLU A 188 0.08 -3.06 50.73
N ALA A 189 1.12 -3.41 49.97
CA ALA A 189 1.95 -4.59 50.19
C ALA A 189 3.18 -4.35 51.12
N LYS A 190 3.24 -3.20 51.79
CA LYS A 190 4.23 -2.86 52.83
C LYS A 190 3.57 -2.69 54.19
#